data_AF-A0A5D0G2Q6-F1
#
_entry.id   AF-A0A5D0G2Q6-F1
#
_cell.length_a   1.000
_cell.length_b   1.000
_cell.length_c   1.000
_cell.angle_alpha   90.00
_cell.angle_beta   90.00
_cell.angle_gamma   90.00
#
_symmetry.space_group_name_H-M   'P 1'
#
loop_
_entity.id
_entity.type
_entity.pdbx_description
1 polymer ?
#
loop_
_entity_poly.entity_id
_entity_poly.type
_entity_poly.pdbx_seq_one_letter_code
_entity_poly.pdbx_strand_id
1 'polypeptide(L)'
;MSFSNAKSQTNEKLSEEHLKFVIENYQWNSEDVMIINFRQPKSSCHYDNYENLKQSSDWWTEFYSEMDLENIHNIFVYSDSNKAKAVIDSKNYFSDINNFFLENFFVKNRSCFGILVINKDGDFKKKSGEYTQEDIIELVKNLK
;
A
#
# COMPACT_ATOMS: atom_id res chain seq x y z
N MET A 1 12.75 35.89 -9.17
CA MET A 1 11.36 35.45 -9.30
C MET A 1 11.33 33.97 -8.95
N SER A 2 10.80 33.63 -7.78
CA SER A 2 10.71 32.24 -7.31
C SER A 2 9.56 31.54 -8.04
N PHE A 3 9.87 30.47 -8.76
CA PHE A 3 8.86 29.56 -9.28
C PHE A 3 8.43 28.62 -8.16
N SER A 4 7.37 29.00 -7.44
CA SER A 4 6.63 28.06 -6.60
C SER A 4 5.85 27.12 -7.52
N ASN A 5 6.44 25.95 -7.79
CA ASN A 5 5.78 24.90 -8.56
C ASN A 5 4.82 24.18 -7.61
N ALA A 6 3.64 24.78 -7.38
CA ALA A 6 2.57 24.12 -6.67
C ALA A 6 2.09 22.96 -7.55
N LYS A 7 2.58 21.74 -7.26
CA LYS A 7 1.95 20.52 -7.77
C LYS A 7 0.50 20.56 -7.31
N SER A 8 -0.42 20.70 -8.26
CA SER A 8 -1.84 20.49 -8.05
C SER A 8 -2.02 19.08 -7.48
N GLN A 9 -2.19 18.96 -6.16
CA GLN A 9 -2.56 17.72 -5.51
C GLN A 9 -4.02 17.46 -5.87
N THR A 10 -4.25 16.67 -6.92
CA THR A 10 -5.58 16.10 -7.14
C THR A 10 -5.92 15.25 -5.93
N ASN A 11 -7.09 15.51 -5.38
CA ASN A 11 -7.69 14.65 -4.37
C ASN A 11 -8.31 13.48 -5.09
N GLU A 12 -7.73 12.29 -4.88
CA GLU A 12 -8.28 11.06 -5.42
C GLU A 12 -9.12 10.39 -4.33
N LYS A 13 -10.28 9.87 -4.71
CA LYS A 13 -11.25 9.25 -3.81
C LYS A 13 -11.72 7.94 -4.41
N LEU A 14 -11.84 6.91 -3.59
CA LEU A 14 -12.45 5.65 -3.97
C LEU A 14 -13.93 5.85 -4.27
N SER A 15 -14.47 5.04 -5.20
CA SER A 15 -15.91 4.85 -5.28
C SER A 15 -16.40 4.14 -4.00
N GLU A 16 -17.69 4.28 -3.68
CA GLU A 16 -18.30 3.58 -2.55
C GLU A 16 -18.14 2.05 -2.66
N GLU A 17 -18.24 1.51 -3.87
CA GLU A 17 -18.03 0.09 -4.15
C GLU A 17 -16.58 -0.34 -3.85
N HIS A 18 -15.60 0.46 -4.29
CA HIS A 18 -14.19 0.18 -4.03
C HIS A 18 -13.85 0.28 -2.54
N LEU A 19 -14.37 1.29 -1.84
CA LEU A 19 -14.16 1.44 -0.41
C LEU A 19 -14.77 0.27 0.36
N LYS A 20 -16.02 -0.10 0.03
CA LYS A 20 -16.70 -1.26 0.62
C LYS A 20 -15.90 -2.55 0.38
N PHE A 21 -15.43 -2.75 -0.85
CA PHE A 21 -14.60 -3.90 -1.19
C PHE A 21 -13.36 -3.99 -0.30
N VAL A 22 -12.62 -2.88 -0.12
CA VAL A 22 -11.42 -2.85 0.72
C VAL A 22 -11.76 -3.19 2.18
N ILE A 23 -12.81 -2.58 2.74
CA ILE A 23 -13.26 -2.80 4.12
C ILE A 23 -13.59 -4.28 4.37
N GLU A 24 -14.39 -4.88 3.49
CA GLU A 24 -14.88 -6.25 3.66
C GLU A 24 -13.79 -7.31 3.50
N ASN A 25 -12.76 -7.03 2.71
CA ASN A 25 -11.78 -8.03 2.28
C ASN A 25 -10.43 -7.97 3.01
N TYR A 26 -10.09 -6.83 3.62
CA TYR A 26 -8.77 -6.59 4.21
C TYR A 26 -8.80 -6.24 5.70
N GLN A 27 -9.88 -6.64 6.39
CA GLN A 27 -10.03 -6.51 7.85
C GLN A 27 -9.91 -5.07 8.38
N TRP A 28 -10.37 -4.08 7.61
CA TRP A 28 -10.38 -2.69 8.06
C TRP A 28 -11.65 -2.40 8.85
N ASN A 29 -11.54 -2.26 10.17
CA ASN A 29 -12.73 -2.22 11.02
C ASN A 29 -12.91 -0.90 11.76
N SER A 30 -11.89 -0.47 12.50
CA SER A 30 -12.00 0.65 13.45
C SER A 30 -10.96 1.75 13.25
N GLU A 31 -9.92 1.46 12.47
CA GLU A 31 -8.81 2.35 12.20
C GLU A 31 -9.24 3.47 11.23
N ASP A 32 -8.77 4.69 11.46
CA ASP A 32 -9.15 5.83 10.62
C ASP A 32 -8.43 5.82 9.27
N VAL A 33 -7.26 5.18 9.21
CA VAL A 33 -6.40 5.12 8.03
C VAL A 33 -5.93 3.68 7.80
N MET A 34 -5.88 3.29 6.53
CA MET A 34 -5.22 2.06 6.10
C MET A 34 -3.98 2.40 5.27
N ILE A 35 -2.87 1.73 5.58
CA ILE A 35 -1.65 1.70 4.77
C ILE A 35 -1.56 0.35 4.08
N ILE A 36 -1.41 0.36 2.76
CA ILE A 36 -1.22 -0.84 1.93
C ILE A 36 0.17 -0.80 1.31
N ASN A 37 1.02 -1.70 1.78
CA ASN A 37 2.33 -1.99 1.22
C ASN A 37 2.16 -2.99 0.08
N PHE A 38 2.14 -2.51 -1.17
CA PHE A 38 1.86 -3.35 -2.32
C PHE A 38 3.14 -3.89 -2.95
N ARG A 39 3.23 -5.22 -3.11
CA ARG A 39 4.30 -5.90 -3.84
C ARG A 39 3.78 -6.29 -5.23
N GLN A 40 4.34 -5.66 -6.26
CA GLN A 40 3.97 -5.85 -7.67
C GLN A 40 4.34 -7.24 -8.19
N PRO A 41 3.77 -7.71 -9.33
CA PRO A 41 4.13 -9.01 -9.88
C PRO A 41 5.57 -9.00 -10.40
N LYS A 42 6.24 -10.16 -10.41
CA LYS A 42 7.62 -10.28 -10.90
C LYS A 42 7.78 -9.73 -12.32
N SER A 43 6.75 -9.85 -13.17
CA SER A 43 6.74 -9.31 -14.54
C SER A 43 6.89 -7.78 -14.61
N SER A 44 6.53 -7.06 -13.55
CA SER A 44 6.66 -5.60 -13.45
C SER A 44 7.98 -5.16 -12.80
N CYS A 45 8.76 -6.08 -12.23
CA CYS A 45 9.97 -5.81 -11.47
C CYS A 45 11.24 -6.25 -12.21
N HIS A 46 12.35 -5.53 -12.01
CA HIS A 46 13.63 -5.83 -12.65
C HIS A 46 14.49 -6.84 -11.86
N TYR A 47 14.03 -7.26 -10.68
CA TYR A 47 14.60 -8.34 -9.86
C TYR A 47 13.47 -9.26 -9.36
N ASP A 48 13.81 -10.39 -8.74
CA ASP A 48 12.80 -11.23 -8.10
C ASP A 48 12.42 -10.66 -6.74
N ASN A 49 11.43 -9.77 -6.75
CA ASN A 49 10.91 -9.18 -5.53
C ASN A 49 10.12 -10.17 -4.66
N TYR A 50 10.07 -11.48 -4.97
CA TYR A 50 9.48 -12.51 -4.09
C TYR A 50 10.52 -13.44 -3.47
N GLU A 51 11.82 -13.20 -3.72
CA GLU A 51 12.87 -13.90 -2.98
C GLU A 51 12.87 -13.46 -1.51
N ASN A 52 13.20 -14.40 -0.61
CA ASN A 52 13.39 -14.16 0.83
C ASN A 52 12.22 -13.43 1.53
N LEU A 53 10.97 -13.77 1.19
CA LEU A 53 9.76 -13.17 1.77
C LEU A 53 9.74 -13.17 3.30
N LYS A 54 10.21 -14.25 3.94
CA LYS A 54 10.28 -14.32 5.40
C LYS A 54 11.21 -13.23 5.96
N GLN A 55 12.40 -13.08 5.39
CA GLN A 55 13.33 -12.03 5.80
C GLN A 55 12.78 -10.63 5.49
N SER A 56 12.06 -10.46 4.38
CA SER A 56 11.36 -9.20 4.08
C SER A 56 10.32 -8.86 5.15
N SER A 57 9.54 -9.86 5.62
CA SER A 57 8.56 -9.68 6.69
C SER A 57 9.22 -9.27 8.01
N ASP A 58 10.35 -9.88 8.35
CA ASP A 58 11.16 -9.50 9.52
C ASP A 58 11.67 -8.05 9.38
N TRP A 59 12.17 -7.66 8.21
CA TRP A 59 12.62 -6.29 7.93
C TRP A 59 11.50 -5.25 8.02
N TRP A 60 10.28 -5.58 7.57
CA TRP A 60 9.14 -4.66 7.70
C TRP A 60 8.80 -4.35 9.16
N THR A 61 9.02 -5.30 10.06
CA THR A 61 8.82 -5.05 11.50
C THR A 61 9.78 -3.98 12.00
N GLU A 62 11.05 -4.03 11.59
CA GLU A 62 12.05 -3.01 11.90
C GLU A 62 11.70 -1.67 11.21
N PHE A 63 11.35 -1.71 9.93
CA PHE A 63 10.98 -0.53 9.15
C PHE A 63 9.79 0.24 9.74
N TYR A 64 8.84 -0.41 10.40
CA TYR A 64 7.70 0.28 11.03
C TYR A 64 7.89 0.52 12.53
N SER A 65 8.99 0.07 13.13
CA SER A 65 9.15 0.03 14.60
C SER A 65 9.17 1.40 15.29
N GLU A 66 9.61 2.44 14.59
CA GLU A 66 9.69 3.82 15.12
C GLU A 66 8.51 4.70 14.68
N MET A 67 7.59 4.15 13.87
CA MET A 67 6.43 4.89 13.38
C MET A 67 5.28 4.81 14.38
N ASP A 68 4.61 5.94 14.61
CA ASP A 68 3.33 5.95 15.31
C ASP A 68 2.24 5.42 14.39
N LEU A 69 1.72 4.24 14.72
CA LEU A 69 0.67 3.54 13.99
C LEU A 69 -0.63 3.46 14.80
N GLU A 70 -0.81 4.31 15.82
CA GLU A 70 -2.09 4.41 16.52
C GLU A 70 -3.22 4.77 15.53
N ASN A 71 -4.31 3.99 15.55
CA ASN A 71 -5.44 4.11 14.61
C ASN A 71 -5.10 3.94 13.12
N ILE A 72 -3.99 3.26 12.81
CA ILE A 72 -3.59 2.90 11.44
C ILE A 72 -3.63 1.38 11.26
N HIS A 73 -4.37 0.92 10.25
CA HIS A 73 -4.32 -0.47 9.80
C HIS A 73 -3.24 -0.64 8.73
N ASN A 74 -2.11 -1.22 9.10
CA ASN A 74 -0.96 -1.40 8.21
C ASN A 74 -0.90 -2.84 7.67
N ILE A 75 -1.10 -3.00 6.36
CA ILE A 75 -1.13 -4.31 5.69
C ILE A 75 -0.14 -4.40 4.53
N PHE A 76 0.18 -5.64 4.18
CA PHE A 76 1.05 -6.02 3.08
C PHE A 76 0.24 -6.84 2.08
N VAL A 77 0.23 -6.39 0.83
CA VAL A 77 -0.58 -7.02 -0.22
C VAL A 77 0.32 -7.48 -1.36
N TYR A 78 0.19 -8.75 -1.71
CA TYR A 78 0.99 -9.43 -2.72
C TYR A 78 0.18 -9.74 -3.96
N SER A 79 0.59 -9.21 -5.11
CA SER A 79 -0.08 -9.52 -6.39
C SER A 79 0.06 -10.99 -6.79
N ASP A 80 1.20 -11.63 -6.47
CA ASP A 80 1.45 -13.05 -6.75
C ASP A 80 1.27 -13.88 -5.47
N SER A 81 0.01 -14.27 -5.21
CA SER A 81 -0.37 -15.03 -4.02
C SER A 81 0.28 -16.41 -3.94
N ASN A 82 0.54 -17.05 -5.09
CA ASN A 82 1.18 -18.37 -5.13
C ASN A 82 2.61 -18.30 -4.61
N LYS A 83 3.35 -17.25 -4.98
CA LYS A 83 4.71 -17.01 -4.45
C LYS A 83 4.70 -16.55 -3.00
N ALA A 84 3.70 -15.75 -2.62
CA ALA A 84 3.58 -15.22 -1.26
C ALA A 84 2.92 -16.16 -0.24
N LYS A 85 2.49 -17.36 -0.66
CA LYS A 85 1.72 -18.29 0.17
C LYS A 85 2.32 -18.57 1.56
N ALA A 86 3.65 -18.58 1.67
CA ALA A 86 4.33 -18.86 2.93
C ALA A 86 4.23 -17.74 3.98
N VAL A 87 3.88 -16.52 3.57
CA VAL A 87 3.79 -15.35 4.48
C VAL A 87 2.38 -14.78 4.60
N ILE A 88 1.45 -15.17 3.71
CA ILE A 88 0.04 -14.75 3.80
C ILE A 88 -0.59 -15.36 5.06
N ASP A 89 -1.09 -14.49 5.93
CA ASP A 89 -1.73 -14.86 7.21
C ASP A 89 -3.18 -14.36 7.31
N SER A 90 -3.66 -13.62 6.30
CA SER A 90 -4.99 -13.01 6.29
C SER A 90 -5.27 -12.11 7.49
N LYS A 91 -4.22 -11.55 8.10
CA LYS A 91 -4.30 -10.57 9.20
C LYS A 91 -3.55 -9.30 8.84
N ASN A 92 -2.27 -9.43 8.54
CA ASN A 92 -1.40 -8.33 8.12
C ASN A 92 -0.87 -8.55 6.71
N TYR A 93 -0.86 -9.78 6.22
CA TYR A 93 -0.32 -10.18 4.92
C TYR A 93 -1.41 -10.85 4.09
N PHE A 94 -1.73 -10.26 2.93
CA PHE A 94 -2.86 -10.64 2.08
C PHE A 94 -2.43 -10.86 0.63
N SER A 95 -3.16 -11.73 -0.08
CA SER A 95 -3.16 -11.71 -1.54
C SER A 95 -3.92 -10.51 -2.07
N ASP A 96 -3.55 -10.01 -3.25
CA ASP A 96 -4.36 -9.03 -3.98
C ASP A 96 -5.63 -9.69 -4.56
N ILE A 97 -6.72 -9.62 -3.80
CA ILE A 97 -7.98 -10.27 -4.15
C ILE A 97 -8.52 -9.68 -5.45
N ASN A 98 -8.79 -10.55 -6.43
CA ASN A 98 -9.24 -10.19 -7.77
C ASN A 98 -8.31 -9.21 -8.51
N ASN A 99 -7.02 -9.17 -8.17
CA ASN A 99 -6.05 -8.17 -8.68
C ASN A 99 -6.50 -6.72 -8.46
N PHE A 100 -7.33 -6.47 -7.44
CA PHE A 100 -7.98 -5.19 -7.23
C PHE A 100 -6.97 -4.04 -7.14
N PHE A 101 -5.92 -4.18 -6.33
CA PHE A 101 -4.95 -3.11 -6.16
C PHE A 101 -4.07 -2.93 -7.39
N LEU A 102 -3.65 -4.05 -8.01
CA LEU A 102 -2.88 -4.03 -9.25
C LEU A 102 -3.61 -3.23 -10.33
N GLU A 103 -4.87 -3.59 -10.61
CA GLU A 103 -5.63 -3.02 -11.73
C GLU A 103 -6.05 -1.58 -11.49
N ASN A 104 -6.44 -1.23 -10.25
CA ASN A 104 -6.96 0.11 -9.95
C ASN A 104 -5.88 1.14 -9.61
N PHE A 105 -4.73 0.74 -9.07
CA PHE A 105 -3.74 1.70 -8.56
C PHE A 105 -2.33 1.55 -9.17
N PHE A 106 -1.92 0.36 -9.60
CA PHE A 106 -0.50 0.08 -9.91
C PHE A 106 -0.23 -0.43 -11.34
N VAL A 107 -1.26 -0.61 -12.19
CA VAL A 107 -1.19 -1.32 -13.49
C VAL A 107 -0.18 -0.75 -14.50
N LYS A 108 0.16 0.54 -14.43
CA LYS A 108 1.03 1.23 -15.41
C LYS A 108 2.48 1.42 -14.96
N ASN A 109 2.86 0.95 -13.77
CA ASN A 109 4.17 1.24 -13.21
C ASN A 109 5.08 0.02 -13.25
N ARG A 110 6.22 0.11 -13.95
CA ARG A 110 7.30 -0.88 -13.90
C ARG A 110 8.10 -0.74 -12.61
N SER A 111 7.42 -0.90 -11.48
CA SER A 111 8.03 -0.90 -10.15
C SER A 111 7.85 -2.24 -9.47
N CYS A 112 8.71 -2.51 -8.49
CA CYS A 112 8.65 -3.72 -7.67
C CYS A 112 7.68 -3.56 -6.49
N PHE A 113 7.47 -2.32 -6.07
CA PHE A 113 6.63 -1.95 -4.94
C PHE A 113 5.74 -0.75 -5.24
N GLY A 114 4.78 -0.54 -4.36
CA GLY A 114 4.03 0.69 -4.23
C GLY A 114 3.45 0.79 -2.83
N ILE A 115 2.97 1.99 -2.50
CA ILE A 115 2.26 2.25 -1.26
C ILE A 115 1.00 3.05 -1.57
N LEU A 116 -0.08 2.68 -0.91
CA LEU A 116 -1.39 3.33 -0.99
C LEU A 116 -1.85 3.60 0.45
N VAL A 117 -2.28 4.82 0.72
CA VAL A 117 -2.84 5.25 2.01
C VAL A 117 -4.27 5.71 1.75
N ILE A 118 -5.22 5.19 2.52
CA ILE A 118 -6.66 5.45 2.36
C ILE A 118 -7.23 5.86 3.72
N ASN A 119 -8.06 6.89 3.79
CA ASN A 119 -8.83 7.22 5.01
C ASN A 119 -10.20 6.53 4.99
N LYS A 120 -10.89 6.48 6.13
CA LYS A 120 -12.23 5.88 6.23
C LYS A 120 -13.29 6.49 5.31
N ASP A 121 -13.08 7.72 4.83
CA ASP A 121 -13.97 8.39 3.88
C ASP A 121 -13.65 8.01 2.41
N GLY A 122 -12.62 7.20 2.18
CA GLY A 122 -12.17 6.73 0.87
C GLY A 122 -11.25 7.70 0.13
N ASP A 123 -10.86 8.84 0.71
CA ASP A 123 -9.80 9.67 0.13
C ASP A 123 -8.47 8.91 0.21
N PHE A 124 -7.68 8.97 -0.86
CA PHE A 124 -6.43 8.22 -0.93
C PHE A 124 -5.27 9.00 -1.54
N LYS A 125 -4.06 8.56 -1.18
CA LYS A 125 -2.79 8.98 -1.78
C LYS A 125 -1.93 7.75 -2.06
N LYS A 126 -1.14 7.78 -3.13
CA LYS A 126 -0.27 6.66 -3.50
C LYS A 126 1.09 7.11 -3.99
N LYS A 127 2.07 6.22 -3.84
CA LYS A 127 3.38 6.29 -4.48
C LYS A 127 3.69 4.95 -5.13
N SER A 128 4.31 4.96 -6.30
CA SER A 128 4.81 3.75 -6.96
C SER A 128 6.31 3.77 -6.99
N GLY A 129 6.92 2.60 -6.80
CA GLY A 129 8.35 2.47 -6.56
C GLY A 129 8.66 2.18 -5.10
N GLU A 130 9.96 2.16 -4.83
CA GLU A 130 10.50 2.16 -3.47
C GLU A 130 10.02 3.41 -2.71
N TYR A 131 9.88 3.27 -1.39
CA TYR A 131 9.46 4.34 -0.50
C TYR A 131 10.19 4.25 0.85
N THR A 132 10.25 5.38 1.55
CA THR A 132 10.83 5.50 2.89
C THR A 132 9.73 5.79 3.91
N GLN A 133 10.06 5.79 5.21
CA GLN A 133 9.12 6.20 6.25
C GLN A 133 8.64 7.64 6.06
N GLU A 134 9.52 8.55 5.61
CA GLU A 134 9.17 9.95 5.34
C GLU A 134 8.13 10.08 4.25
N ASP A 135 8.20 9.24 3.20
CA ASP A 135 7.16 9.20 2.17
C ASP A 135 5.80 8.84 2.76
N ILE A 136 5.75 7.86 3.67
CA ILE A 136 4.52 7.42 4.32
C ILE A 136 3.95 8.53 5.18
N ILE A 137 4.80 9.16 5.99
CA ILE A 137 4.43 10.30 6.84
C ILE A 137 3.88 11.44 5.97
N GLU A 138 4.49 11.72 4.82
CA GLU A 138 4.01 12.74 3.89
C GLU A 138 2.65 12.35 3.29
N LEU A 139 2.45 11.08 2.89
CA LEU A 139 1.19 10.60 2.34
C LEU A 139 0.06 10.69 3.37
N VAL A 140 0.30 10.28 4.62
CA VAL A 140 -0.67 10.34 5.72
C VAL A 140 -1.00 11.80 6.07
N LYS A 141 0.01 12.68 6.20
CA LYS A 141 -0.22 14.11 6.51
C LYS A 141 -1.00 14.86 5.44
N ASN A 142 -0.85 14.46 4.18
CA ASN A 142 -1.53 15.08 3.05
C ASN A 142 -2.83 14.37 2.66
N LEU A 143 -3.23 13.35 3.42
CA LEU A 143 -4.54 12.74 3.32
C LEU A 143 -5.56 13.70 3.96
N LYS A 144 -6.65 13.99 3.25
CA LYS A 144 -7.65 14.94 3.72
C LYS A 144 -8.54 14.38 4.81
#